data_AF-A0A251XH66-F1
#
_entry.id   AF-A0A251XH66-F1
#
_cell.length_a   1.000
_cell.length_b   1.000
_cell.length_c   1.000
_cell.angle_alpha   90.00
_cell.angle_beta   90.00
_cell.angle_gamma   90.00
#
_symmetry.space_group_name_H-M   'P 1'
#
loop_
_entity.id
_entity.type
_entity.pdbx_description
1 polymer ?
#
loop_
_entity_poly.entity_id
_entity_poly.type
_entity_poly.pdbx_seq_one_letter_code
_entity_poly.pdbx_strand_id
1 'polypeptide(L)'
;MVASVQPEHAMDDRDIAEVYWAGRTARAFALADLRAAGTRLALGSDAPVAPLDPWATMSAAVGRSRDGREPWHPEQAIDRAAALDASVRTRVAVGERADLVVVERDPLAHRPPPTTSGRCACPPPCSAAGSRTTRSGADPQEHRAGVGRWPRHESHRLHPHGCPRRPAARRPRRGRPGPGEVRVRVVVSGVNPTDWKSRDGGAPGQELPFPEVVPNQDGAGVIDAVGPGVTDLAVGDRVWIMLAAHGRPTGTAQEKTVLPVDRVAPLPDGLSFDLGASLGVPAVTAHRALTVSEDGPSRLAPGALAGTHVLVAGGAGAVGHAAIQLARWAGATVITTVSSPEKAALATAAGAHHVVDYKAGDAAAEIQSIAPDGVDLIVEVAPPRTPRSTRRSPRTAPRSRCTRTTAATPSRCRGRQLREEPALPVPAALHGGPGGARRRPRDIHLALIDGALPVGEDAGLPITRFPLERTADAHQAVEDGVTGKVLIDVTPA
;
A
#
# COMPACT_ATOMS: atom_id res chain seq x y z
N MET A 1 -7.37 -13.09 -25.54
CA MET A 1 -6.87 -12.36 -24.34
C MET A 1 -7.11 -10.87 -24.55
N VAL A 2 -7.49 -10.13 -23.50
CA VAL A 2 -7.68 -8.67 -23.55
C VAL A 2 -6.70 -8.03 -22.59
N ALA A 3 -5.90 -7.07 -23.04
CA ALA A 3 -4.98 -6.30 -22.22
C ALA A 3 -5.58 -4.93 -21.91
N SER A 4 -5.90 -4.68 -20.64
CA SER A 4 -6.26 -3.34 -20.16
C SER A 4 -5.00 -2.53 -20.01
N VAL A 5 -4.91 -1.39 -20.69
CA VAL A 5 -3.69 -0.58 -20.76
C VAL A 5 -4.03 0.90 -20.63
N GLN A 6 -3.17 1.66 -19.96
CA GLN A 6 -3.31 3.12 -19.80
C GLN A 6 -2.14 3.85 -20.48
N PRO A 7 -2.25 4.17 -21.78
CA PRO A 7 -1.23 4.91 -22.52
C PRO A 7 -0.74 6.21 -21.86
N GLU A 8 -1.60 6.97 -21.17
CA GLU A 8 -1.21 8.19 -20.44
C GLU A 8 -0.20 7.91 -19.31
N HIS A 9 -0.25 6.73 -18.70
CA HIS A 9 0.70 6.32 -17.67
C HIS A 9 2.14 6.25 -18.23
N ALA A 10 2.30 5.91 -19.51
CA ALA A 10 3.60 5.94 -20.16
C ALA A 10 4.19 7.36 -20.22
N MET A 11 3.33 8.39 -20.30
CA MET A 11 3.78 9.78 -20.37
C MET A 11 4.20 10.30 -18.99
N ASP A 12 3.55 9.83 -17.93
CA ASP A 12 3.91 10.13 -16.54
C ASP A 12 5.22 9.44 -16.14
N ASP A 13 5.38 8.19 -16.56
CA ASP A 13 6.52 7.35 -16.16
C ASP A 13 7.76 7.56 -17.02
N ARG A 14 7.67 8.16 -18.21
CA ARG A 14 8.77 8.27 -19.17
C ARG A 14 10.11 8.65 -18.56
N ASP A 15 10.16 9.75 -17.79
CA ASP A 15 11.43 10.29 -17.28
C ASP A 15 12.00 9.42 -16.16
N ILE A 16 11.12 8.89 -15.32
CA ILE A 16 11.47 7.94 -14.26
C ILE A 16 11.95 6.62 -14.91
N ALA A 17 11.27 6.17 -15.96
CA ALA A 17 11.57 4.98 -16.71
C ALA A 17 12.97 5.03 -17.34
N GLU A 18 13.31 6.14 -18.00
CA GLU A 18 14.64 6.35 -18.58
C GLU A 18 15.73 6.45 -17.52
N VAL A 19 15.47 7.08 -16.37
CA VAL A 19 16.46 7.22 -15.30
C VAL A 19 16.76 5.87 -14.63
N TYR A 20 15.75 5.07 -14.33
CA TYR A 20 15.93 3.85 -13.53
C TYR A 20 16.02 2.57 -14.37
N TRP A 21 15.53 2.57 -15.62
CA TRP A 21 15.55 1.42 -16.52
C TRP A 21 16.16 1.73 -17.89
N ALA A 22 17.10 2.68 -17.95
CA ALA A 22 17.85 3.04 -19.15
C ALA A 22 18.26 1.81 -19.99
N GLY A 23 17.95 1.84 -21.29
CA GLY A 23 18.27 0.77 -22.24
C GLY A 23 17.36 -0.48 -22.14
N ARG A 24 16.30 -0.46 -21.32
CA ARG A 24 15.30 -1.53 -21.20
C ARG A 24 13.86 -1.07 -21.42
N THR A 25 13.66 0.24 -21.60
CA THR A 25 12.36 0.90 -21.72
C THR A 25 11.60 0.52 -23.01
N ALA A 26 12.29 0.02 -24.04
CA ALA A 26 11.68 -0.40 -25.31
C ALA A 26 10.65 -1.53 -25.22
N ARG A 27 10.63 -2.27 -24.09
CA ARG A 27 9.64 -3.32 -23.81
C ARG A 27 8.54 -2.87 -22.85
N ALA A 28 8.58 -1.62 -22.39
CA ALA A 28 7.55 -1.05 -21.53
C ALA A 28 6.41 -0.47 -22.37
N PHE A 29 5.18 -0.62 -21.89
CA PHE A 29 3.97 -0.12 -22.59
C PHE A 29 3.92 -0.58 -24.07
N ALA A 30 4.12 -1.88 -24.29
CA ALA A 30 4.34 -2.51 -25.60
C ALA A 30 3.04 -2.70 -26.41
N LEU A 31 2.34 -1.60 -26.70
CA LEU A 31 1.01 -1.63 -27.32
C LEU A 31 1.04 -2.26 -28.72
N ALA A 32 2.01 -1.88 -29.55
CA ALA A 32 2.14 -2.38 -30.91
C ALA A 32 2.49 -3.89 -30.92
N ASP A 33 3.44 -4.31 -30.08
CA ASP A 33 3.83 -5.72 -29.97
C ASP A 33 2.67 -6.59 -29.47
N LEU A 34 1.91 -6.12 -28.46
CA LEU A 34 0.73 -6.83 -27.97
C LEU A 34 -0.31 -7.02 -29.08
N ARG A 35 -0.53 -5.99 -29.89
CA ARG A 35 -1.46 -6.05 -31.03
C ARG A 35 -0.94 -6.97 -32.14
N ALA A 36 0.34 -6.92 -32.45
CA ALA A 36 0.99 -7.81 -33.42
C ALA A 36 0.89 -9.28 -32.98
N ALA A 37 0.92 -9.54 -31.68
CA ALA A 37 0.69 -10.87 -31.09
C ALA A 37 -0.79 -11.29 -31.03
N GLY A 38 -1.72 -10.49 -31.57
CA GLY A 38 -3.16 -10.79 -31.60
C GLY A 38 -3.91 -10.49 -30.29
N THR A 39 -3.30 -9.75 -29.36
CA THR A 39 -3.98 -9.35 -28.11
C THR A 39 -4.90 -8.16 -28.37
N ARG A 40 -6.16 -8.26 -27.90
CA ARG A 40 -7.10 -7.12 -27.95
C ARG A 40 -6.72 -6.12 -26.88
N LEU A 41 -6.50 -4.86 -27.25
CA LEU A 41 -6.27 -3.79 -26.30
C LEU A 41 -7.61 -3.22 -25.81
N ALA A 42 -7.65 -2.82 -24.53
CA ALA A 42 -8.71 -2.00 -23.96
C ALA A 42 -8.05 -0.80 -23.27
N LEU A 43 -8.30 0.40 -23.76
CA LEU A 43 -7.73 1.63 -23.21
C LEU A 43 -8.55 2.06 -22.00
N GLY A 44 -7.94 1.93 -20.83
CA GLY A 44 -8.61 2.15 -19.54
C GLY A 44 -8.09 1.20 -18.47
N SER A 45 -8.57 1.42 -17.25
CA SER A 45 -8.25 0.57 -16.10
C SER A 45 -9.43 0.61 -15.12
N ASP A 46 -9.72 -0.52 -14.49
CA ASP A 46 -10.58 -0.61 -13.31
C ASP A 46 -9.87 -0.10 -12.03
N ALA A 47 -8.57 0.16 -12.12
CA ALA A 47 -7.73 0.81 -11.12
C ALA A 47 -6.82 1.87 -11.79
N PRO A 48 -7.35 3.05 -12.14
CA PRO A 48 -6.60 4.04 -12.90
C PRO A 48 -5.48 4.67 -12.08
N VAL A 49 -4.26 4.67 -12.64
CA VAL A 49 -3.09 5.36 -12.06
C VAL A 49 -2.79 6.71 -12.71
N ALA A 50 -3.44 6.99 -13.84
CA ALA A 50 -3.50 8.29 -14.51
C ALA A 50 -4.97 8.68 -14.74
N PRO A 51 -5.30 9.99 -14.87
CA PRO A 51 -6.66 10.44 -15.18
C PRO A 51 -7.26 9.71 -16.38
N LEU A 52 -8.51 9.24 -16.23
CA LEU A 52 -9.25 8.57 -17.30
C LEU A 52 -9.89 9.59 -18.23
N ASP A 53 -9.08 10.18 -19.11
CA ASP A 53 -9.55 10.95 -20.26
C ASP A 53 -9.38 10.09 -21.54
N PRO A 54 -10.48 9.71 -22.22
CA PRO A 54 -10.40 8.83 -23.39
C PRO A 54 -9.65 9.48 -24.57
N TRP A 55 -9.71 10.80 -24.72
CA TRP A 55 -9.04 11.51 -25.81
C TRP A 55 -7.54 11.64 -25.55
N ALA A 56 -7.15 11.99 -24.32
CA ALA A 56 -5.74 12.00 -23.92
C ALA A 56 -5.15 10.60 -24.05
N THR A 57 -5.87 9.59 -23.59
CA THR A 57 -5.44 8.19 -23.67
C THR A 57 -5.23 7.72 -25.11
N MET A 58 -6.16 8.03 -26.03
CA MET A 58 -5.97 7.74 -27.46
C MET A 58 -4.80 8.56 -28.05
N SER A 59 -4.66 9.82 -27.66
CA SER A 59 -3.55 10.68 -28.11
C SER A 59 -2.18 10.13 -27.68
N ALA A 60 -2.03 9.70 -26.43
CA ALA A 60 -0.80 9.07 -25.94
C ALA A 60 -0.54 7.71 -26.60
N ALA A 61 -1.58 6.92 -26.90
CA ALA A 61 -1.43 5.64 -27.58
C ALA A 61 -0.91 5.79 -29.03
N VAL A 62 -1.41 6.79 -29.75
CA VAL A 62 -1.07 7.05 -31.14
C VAL A 62 0.21 7.86 -31.27
N GLY A 63 0.34 8.93 -30.49
CA GLY A 63 1.45 9.87 -30.58
C GLY A 63 2.67 9.49 -29.75
N ARG A 64 2.50 8.63 -28.72
CA ARG A 64 3.54 8.27 -27.74
C ARG A 64 4.21 9.51 -27.13
N SER A 65 3.49 10.63 -27.07
CA SER A 65 4.00 11.93 -26.64
C SER A 65 2.89 12.72 -25.94
N ARG A 66 3.33 13.61 -25.04
CA ARG A 66 2.51 14.61 -24.36
C ARG A 66 3.29 15.93 -24.31
N ASP A 67 2.56 17.04 -24.29
CA ASP A 67 3.10 18.40 -24.11
C ASP A 67 4.17 18.82 -25.15
N GLY A 68 4.05 18.30 -26.39
CA GLY A 68 4.95 18.65 -27.50
C GLY A 68 6.36 18.06 -27.41
N ARG A 69 6.57 17.06 -26.55
CA ARG A 69 7.85 16.35 -26.43
C ARG A 69 8.05 15.38 -27.61
N GLU A 70 9.28 14.92 -27.83
CA GLU A 70 9.56 13.86 -28.80
C GLU A 70 8.85 12.55 -28.42
N PRO A 71 8.32 11.75 -29.36
CA PRO A 71 7.71 10.45 -29.06
C PRO A 71 8.61 9.53 -28.25
N TRP A 72 8.05 8.86 -27.25
CA TRP A 72 8.74 7.90 -26.39
C TRP A 72 8.37 6.46 -26.77
N HIS A 73 9.33 5.74 -27.34
CA HIS A 73 9.12 4.46 -28.02
C HIS A 73 8.08 4.56 -29.14
N PRO A 74 8.34 5.34 -30.21
CA PRO A 74 7.44 5.46 -31.35
C PRO A 74 7.12 4.10 -32.02
N GLU A 75 8.01 3.11 -31.91
CA GLU A 75 7.79 1.74 -32.35
C GLU A 75 6.62 1.04 -31.62
N GLN A 76 6.23 1.52 -30.43
CA GLN A 76 5.09 1.00 -29.67
C GLN A 76 3.80 1.82 -29.89
N ALA A 77 3.77 2.74 -30.85
CA ALA A 77 2.56 3.47 -31.22
C ALA A 77 1.54 2.55 -31.92
N ILE A 78 0.25 2.80 -31.69
CA ILE A 78 -0.84 2.13 -32.43
C ILE A 78 -1.55 3.11 -33.35
N ASP A 79 -2.17 2.61 -34.41
CA ASP A 79 -2.95 3.46 -35.32
C ASP A 79 -4.24 3.98 -34.65
N ARG A 80 -4.81 5.03 -35.23
CA ARG A 80 -6.00 5.70 -34.68
C ARG A 80 -7.23 4.81 -34.63
N ALA A 81 -7.39 3.90 -35.60
CA ALA A 81 -8.50 2.97 -35.62
C ALA A 81 -8.38 1.98 -34.45
N ALA A 82 -7.18 1.47 -34.20
CA ALA A 82 -6.88 0.60 -33.07
C ALA A 82 -7.09 1.29 -31.72
N ALA A 83 -6.67 2.56 -31.60
CA ALA A 83 -6.88 3.34 -30.38
C ALA A 83 -8.37 3.61 -30.13
N LEU A 84 -9.14 3.91 -31.18
CA LEU A 84 -10.58 4.10 -31.11
C LEU A 84 -11.29 2.80 -30.72
N ASP A 85 -11.02 1.70 -31.42
CA ASP A 85 -11.59 0.38 -31.14
C ASP A 85 -11.31 -0.10 -29.71
N ALA A 86 -10.13 0.24 -29.18
CA ALA A 86 -9.75 -0.09 -27.81
C ALA A 86 -10.40 0.83 -26.76
N SER A 87 -10.92 1.99 -27.14
CA SER A 87 -11.52 2.98 -26.22
C SER A 87 -13.06 3.00 -26.22
N VAL A 88 -13.69 2.32 -27.18
CA VAL A 88 -15.16 2.34 -27.34
C VAL A 88 -15.78 0.96 -27.06
N ARG A 89 -17.06 0.96 -26.69
CA ARG A 89 -17.88 -0.26 -26.70
C ARG A 89 -18.30 -0.54 -28.14
N THR A 90 -18.26 -1.81 -28.54
CA THR A 90 -18.60 -2.23 -29.91
C THR A 90 -20.08 -2.54 -30.12
N ARG A 91 -20.91 -2.43 -29.07
CA ARG A 91 -22.38 -2.61 -29.13
C ARG A 91 -23.07 -1.68 -28.13
N VAL A 92 -24.29 -1.27 -28.49
CA VAL A 92 -25.20 -0.51 -27.63
C VAL A 92 -26.41 -1.38 -27.34
N ALA A 93 -26.83 -1.45 -26.07
CA ALA A 93 -28.02 -2.19 -25.65
C ALA A 93 -28.95 -1.30 -24.81
N VAL A 94 -30.26 -1.56 -24.89
CA VAL A 94 -31.28 -0.85 -24.10
C VAL A 94 -31.03 -1.11 -22.61
N GLY A 95 -30.91 -0.05 -21.81
CA GLY A 95 -30.62 -0.12 -20.37
C GLY A 95 -29.16 0.17 -20.00
N GLU A 96 -28.25 0.24 -20.97
CA GLU A 96 -26.86 0.64 -20.72
C GLU A 96 -26.70 2.18 -20.69
N ARG A 97 -25.63 2.66 -20.03
CA ARG A 97 -25.26 4.08 -20.07
C ARG A 97 -25.00 4.51 -21.51
N ALA A 98 -25.70 5.56 -21.94
CA ALA A 98 -25.51 6.18 -23.25
C ALA A 98 -24.25 7.05 -23.23
N ASP A 99 -23.13 6.47 -23.66
CA ASP A 99 -21.85 7.15 -23.84
C ASP A 99 -21.57 7.35 -25.35
N LEU A 100 -22.48 8.02 -26.06
CA LEU A 100 -22.43 8.23 -27.52
C LEU A 100 -21.83 9.59 -27.86
N VAL A 101 -20.84 9.61 -28.76
CA VAL A 101 -20.28 10.84 -29.33
C VAL A 101 -20.61 10.87 -30.83
N VAL A 102 -21.43 11.83 -31.24
CA VAL A 102 -21.71 12.10 -32.66
C VAL A 102 -20.77 13.19 -33.14
N VAL A 103 -20.01 12.90 -34.20
CA VAL A 103 -19.08 13.84 -34.82
C VAL A 103 -19.52 14.14 -36.24
N GLU A 104 -19.37 15.41 -36.65
CA GLU A 104 -19.74 15.88 -38.00
C GLU A 104 -18.84 15.29 -39.10
N ARG A 105 -17.61 14.90 -38.75
CA ARG A 105 -16.58 14.41 -39.68
C ARG A 105 -16.00 13.10 -39.17
N ASP A 106 -15.62 12.24 -40.11
CA ASP A 106 -14.91 11.00 -39.79
C ASP A 106 -13.57 11.32 -39.09
N PRO A 107 -13.39 10.93 -37.81
CA PRO A 107 -12.19 11.22 -37.05
C PRO A 107 -10.95 10.48 -37.60
N LEU A 108 -11.14 9.45 -38.43
CA LEU A 108 -10.05 8.72 -39.08
C LEU A 108 -9.61 9.38 -40.40
N ALA A 109 -10.44 10.24 -41.01
CA ALA A 109 -10.14 10.88 -42.28
C ALA A 109 -9.23 12.12 -42.18
N HIS A 110 -8.98 12.64 -40.97
CA HIS A 110 -8.25 13.89 -40.79
C HIS A 110 -6.72 13.68 -40.75
N ARG A 111 -5.97 14.12 -41.76
CA ARG A 111 -4.50 14.16 -41.69
C ARG A 111 -4.04 15.38 -40.90
N PRO A 112 -3.12 15.25 -39.92
CA PRO A 112 -2.58 16.42 -39.24
C PRO A 112 -1.79 17.26 -40.27
N PRO A 113 -1.85 18.61 -40.20
CA PRO A 113 -1.02 19.44 -41.05
C PRO A 113 0.47 19.15 -40.77
N PRO A 114 1.35 19.26 -41.77
CA PRO A 114 2.78 19.09 -41.56
C PRO A 114 3.25 20.07 -40.48
N THR A 115 3.97 19.55 -39.49
CA THR A 115 4.43 20.27 -38.31
C THR A 115 5.35 21.42 -38.71
N THR A 116 4.84 22.65 -38.68
CA THR A 116 5.67 23.82 -38.41
C THR A 116 5.51 24.20 -36.95
N SER A 117 6.66 24.48 -36.34
CA SER A 117 6.87 24.77 -34.92
C SER A 117 5.79 25.60 -34.24
N GLY A 118 5.32 25.12 -33.08
CA GLY A 118 4.87 25.97 -31.97
C GLY A 118 3.40 26.40 -31.99
N ARG A 119 2.66 25.84 -31.02
CA ARG A 119 1.27 26.17 -30.58
C ARG A 119 0.17 25.44 -31.36
N CYS A 120 -0.39 24.38 -30.77
CA CYS A 120 -1.73 23.89 -31.11
C CYS A 120 -2.75 24.50 -30.14
N ALA A 121 -3.79 25.09 -30.73
CA ALA A 121 -4.95 25.66 -30.05
C ALA A 121 -5.95 24.55 -29.63
N CYS A 122 -6.68 24.78 -28.53
CA CYS A 122 -7.78 23.93 -28.07
C CYS A 122 -8.92 23.84 -29.11
N PRO A 123 -9.63 22.69 -29.23
CA PRO A 123 -10.97 22.64 -29.81
C PRO A 123 -12.05 23.06 -28.78
N PRO A 124 -13.25 23.46 -29.24
CA PRO A 124 -14.30 24.10 -28.41
C PRO A 124 -15.07 23.11 -27.50
N PRO A 125 -15.80 23.60 -26.48
CA PRO A 125 -16.32 22.76 -25.38
C PRO A 125 -17.59 21.97 -25.74
N CYS A 126 -17.63 20.69 -25.34
CA CYS A 126 -18.87 19.91 -25.26
C CYS A 126 -19.48 20.03 -23.85
N SER A 127 -20.75 20.40 -23.78
CA SER A 127 -21.52 20.55 -22.53
C SER A 127 -22.17 19.24 -22.10
N ALA A 128 -22.11 18.89 -20.81
CA ALA A 128 -22.94 17.83 -20.21
C ALA A 128 -23.57 18.31 -18.89
N ALA A 129 -24.87 18.09 -18.72
CA ALA A 129 -25.66 18.52 -17.56
C ALA A 129 -26.31 17.31 -16.84
N GLY A 130 -26.39 17.36 -15.50
CA GLY A 130 -27.19 16.42 -14.71
C GLY A 130 -27.24 16.78 -13.21
N SER A 131 -28.45 16.96 -12.67
CA SER A 131 -28.76 17.43 -11.31
C SER A 131 -29.59 16.41 -10.51
N ARG A 132 -29.36 16.28 -9.18
CA ARG A 132 -30.41 16.35 -8.11
C ARG A 132 -29.94 16.02 -6.68
N THR A 133 -30.62 16.68 -5.75
CA THR A 133 -30.53 16.75 -4.27
C THR A 133 -31.59 15.89 -3.56
N THR A 134 -31.38 15.50 -2.29
CA THR A 134 -32.44 15.42 -1.23
C THR A 134 -31.86 15.39 0.20
N ARG A 135 -32.65 15.89 1.18
CA ARG A 135 -32.38 16.07 2.63
C ARG A 135 -33.18 15.04 3.47
N SER A 136 -32.71 14.70 4.67
CA SER A 136 -33.50 14.70 5.93
C SER A 136 -32.58 14.57 7.18
N GLY A 137 -33.06 14.97 8.36
CA GLY A 137 -32.27 15.13 9.59
C GLY A 137 -32.81 14.35 10.81
N ALA A 138 -32.02 14.32 11.88
CA ALA A 138 -32.39 14.05 13.28
C ALA A 138 -31.22 14.40 14.25
N ASP A 139 -31.57 14.69 15.50
CA ASP A 139 -30.84 15.35 16.62
C ASP A 139 -29.75 14.47 17.34
N PRO A 140 -28.64 14.99 17.92
CA PRO A 140 -27.62 14.17 18.57
C PRO A 140 -27.37 14.40 20.08
N GLN A 141 -27.11 13.30 20.80
CA GLN A 141 -26.30 13.27 22.05
C GLN A 141 -24.78 13.19 21.74
N GLU A 142 -23.90 13.65 22.62
CA GLU A 142 -22.45 13.85 22.36
C GLU A 142 -21.56 12.61 22.65
N HIS A 143 -20.50 12.41 21.84
CA HIS A 143 -19.44 11.39 22.04
C HIS A 143 -18.03 11.98 21.79
N ARG A 144 -17.00 11.42 22.43
CA ARG A 144 -15.63 11.96 22.50
C ARG A 144 -14.77 11.47 21.32
N ALA A 145 -14.06 12.40 20.70
CA ALA A 145 -13.01 12.12 19.72
C ALA A 145 -11.75 12.90 20.13
N GLY A 146 -10.57 12.31 19.96
CA GLY A 146 -9.28 12.97 20.18
C GLY A 146 -8.98 13.95 19.06
N VAL A 147 -9.77 15.02 18.92
CA VAL A 147 -9.55 16.08 17.93
C VAL A 147 -8.65 17.14 18.55
N GLY A 148 -7.34 16.93 18.48
CA GLY A 148 -6.38 17.99 18.78
C GLY A 148 -6.26 18.97 17.62
N ARG A 149 -6.28 20.27 17.91
CA ARG A 149 -5.75 21.31 17.02
C ARG A 149 -4.25 21.37 17.32
N TRP A 150 -3.41 20.86 16.43
CA TRP A 150 -1.99 20.66 16.73
C TRP A 150 -1.12 21.81 16.21
N PRO A 151 -0.33 22.49 17.05
CA PRO A 151 0.62 23.49 16.61
C PRO A 151 1.81 22.82 15.93
N ARG A 152 2.18 23.30 14.74
CA ARG A 152 3.51 23.08 14.18
C ARG A 152 4.51 23.85 15.03
N HIS A 153 5.71 23.28 15.24
CA HIS A 153 6.84 23.92 15.90
C HIS A 153 6.90 25.44 15.64
N GLU A 154 6.98 26.20 16.73
CA GLU A 154 7.17 27.64 16.70
C GLU A 154 8.44 28.01 15.92
N SER A 155 8.25 28.72 14.82
CA SER A 155 9.24 29.65 14.28
C SER A 155 8.55 31.00 14.10
N HIS A 156 9.04 32.00 14.83
CA HIS A 156 8.52 33.36 14.88
C HIS A 156 8.41 34.07 13.52
N ARG A 157 7.33 34.88 13.39
CA ARG A 157 7.13 36.09 12.55
C ARG A 157 6.96 35.84 11.02
N LEU A 158 6.00 36.41 10.30
CA LEU A 158 5.16 37.62 10.43
C LEU A 158 3.74 37.40 9.86
N HIS A 159 2.75 38.11 10.41
CA HIS A 159 1.48 38.35 9.71
C HIS A 159 1.65 39.40 8.60
N PRO A 160 0.90 39.25 7.50
CA PRO A 160 0.05 40.36 7.08
C PRO A 160 -1.38 39.93 6.69
N HIS A 161 -2.33 40.66 7.24
CA HIS A 161 -3.63 41.09 6.69
C HIS A 161 -4.59 40.07 6.03
N GLY A 162 -5.73 39.88 6.71
CA GLY A 162 -7.06 39.93 6.09
C GLY A 162 -7.53 38.71 5.30
N CYS A 163 -8.10 37.71 5.96
CA CYS A 163 -9.01 36.76 5.32
C CYS A 163 -10.13 36.36 6.31
N PRO A 164 -11.41 36.40 5.91
CA PRO A 164 -12.53 36.24 6.85
C PRO A 164 -12.57 34.83 7.43
N ARG A 165 -12.91 34.74 8.72
CA ARG A 165 -13.10 33.49 9.49
C ARG A 165 -13.89 32.47 8.65
N ARG A 166 -13.23 31.42 8.16
CA ARG A 166 -13.90 30.25 7.58
C ARG A 166 -14.70 29.53 8.69
N PRO A 167 -15.91 29.00 8.41
CA PRO A 167 -16.71 28.34 9.43
C PRO A 167 -15.96 27.14 10.01
N ALA A 168 -16.10 26.92 11.32
CA ALA A 168 -15.59 25.75 12.00
C ALA A 168 -16.06 24.46 11.30
N ALA A 169 -15.14 23.52 11.07
CA ALA A 169 -15.45 22.21 10.52
C ALA A 169 -16.52 21.53 11.39
N ARG A 170 -17.59 21.03 10.75
CA ARG A 170 -18.63 20.25 11.42
C ARG A 170 -18.03 18.93 11.90
N ARG A 171 -18.20 18.60 13.18
CA ARG A 171 -17.89 17.28 13.78
C ARG A 171 -18.39 16.12 12.87
N PRO A 172 -17.66 14.99 12.76
CA PRO A 172 -18.10 13.86 11.96
C PRO A 172 -19.46 13.36 12.44
N ARG A 173 -20.43 13.32 11.52
CA ARG A 173 -21.77 12.76 11.79
C ARG A 173 -21.65 11.28 12.11
N ARG A 174 -22.37 10.82 13.14
CA ARG A 174 -22.59 9.42 13.54
C ARG A 174 -22.71 8.51 12.32
N GLY A 175 -21.61 7.93 11.86
CA GLY A 175 -21.59 7.20 10.61
C GLY A 175 -22.43 5.93 10.74
N ARG A 176 -23.63 5.90 10.17
CA ARG A 176 -24.28 4.62 9.88
C ARG A 176 -23.52 4.01 8.70
N PRO A 177 -23.10 2.73 8.79
CA PRO A 177 -22.40 2.10 7.68
C PRO A 177 -23.29 2.10 6.42
N GLY A 178 -22.71 2.50 5.29
CA GLY A 178 -23.35 2.36 3.98
C GLY A 178 -23.27 0.92 3.45
N PRO A 179 -23.77 0.65 2.24
CA PRO A 179 -23.66 -0.67 1.64
C PRO A 179 -22.20 -1.15 1.56
N GLY A 180 -21.93 -2.39 1.98
CA GLY A 180 -20.57 -2.95 2.00
C GLY A 180 -19.64 -2.36 3.07
N GLU A 181 -20.17 -1.59 4.03
CA GLU A 181 -19.41 -1.07 5.17
C GLU A 181 -19.90 -1.68 6.49
N VAL A 182 -19.03 -1.64 7.50
CA VAL A 182 -19.35 -1.95 8.88
C VAL A 182 -18.87 -0.80 9.77
N ARG A 183 -19.46 -0.70 10.97
CA ARG A 183 -18.92 0.15 12.03
C ARG A 183 -18.36 -0.73 13.13
N VAL A 184 -17.12 -0.45 13.51
CA VAL A 184 -16.42 -1.17 14.57
C VAL A 184 -16.28 -0.24 15.76
N ARG A 185 -16.70 -0.72 16.94
CA ARG A 185 -16.31 -0.16 18.24
C ARG A 185 -14.88 -0.61 18.51
N VAL A 186 -13.94 0.31 18.44
CA VAL A 186 -12.51 0.03 18.59
C VAL A 186 -12.19 -0.17 20.07
N VAL A 187 -11.59 -1.32 20.41
CA VAL A 187 -11.10 -1.62 21.76
C VAL A 187 -9.64 -1.17 21.87
N VAL A 188 -8.81 -1.58 20.92
CA VAL A 188 -7.38 -1.25 20.88
C VAL A 188 -7.02 -0.72 19.49
N SER A 189 -6.23 0.36 19.44
CA SER A 189 -5.67 0.91 18.19
C SER A 189 -4.17 0.66 18.14
N GLY A 190 -3.65 0.28 16.96
CA GLY A 190 -2.23 0.03 16.75
C GLY A 190 -1.55 1.22 16.07
N VAL A 191 -0.37 1.60 16.57
CA VAL A 191 0.46 2.66 15.98
C VAL A 191 1.61 2.02 15.20
N ASN A 192 1.94 2.57 14.03
CA ASN A 192 3.01 2.14 13.15
C ASN A 192 3.80 3.35 12.63
N PRO A 193 5.04 3.15 12.13
CA PRO A 193 5.81 4.24 11.54
C PRO A 193 5.13 4.95 10.37
N THR A 194 4.20 4.28 9.68
CA THR A 194 3.39 4.89 8.61
C THR A 194 2.44 5.96 9.13
N ASP A 195 2.03 5.89 10.40
CA ASP A 195 1.02 6.78 10.97
C ASP A 195 1.61 8.16 11.27
N TRP A 196 2.76 8.24 11.95
CA TRP A 196 3.44 9.52 12.19
C TRP A 196 3.99 10.12 10.89
N LYS A 197 4.46 9.29 9.93
CA LYS A 197 4.86 9.78 8.60
C LYS A 197 3.70 10.39 7.82
N SER A 198 2.51 9.78 7.94
CA SER A 198 1.30 10.33 7.32
C SER A 198 0.85 11.63 8.00
N ARG A 199 1.01 11.74 9.33
CA ARG A 199 0.77 12.97 10.10
C ARG A 199 1.66 14.13 9.62
N ASP A 200 2.92 13.84 9.26
CA ASP A 200 3.88 14.85 8.79
C ASP A 200 3.68 15.27 7.31
N GLY A 201 2.68 14.71 6.63
CA GLY A 201 2.38 14.99 5.23
C GLY A 201 3.11 14.07 4.24
N GLY A 202 3.83 13.04 4.71
CA GLY A 202 4.56 12.09 3.86
C GLY A 202 5.87 12.64 3.27
N ALA A 203 5.87 13.91 2.84
CA ALA A 203 7.05 14.66 2.41
C ALA A 203 6.97 16.13 2.86
N PRO A 204 8.11 16.82 3.07
CA PRO A 204 8.11 18.24 3.42
C PRO A 204 7.31 19.08 2.41
N GLY A 205 6.34 19.84 2.90
CA GLY A 205 5.51 20.73 2.08
C GLY A 205 4.27 20.08 1.44
N GLN A 206 4.07 18.76 1.60
CA GLN A 206 2.86 18.10 1.14
C GLN A 206 1.71 18.33 2.14
N GLU A 207 0.54 18.73 1.62
CA GLU A 207 -0.67 18.89 2.43
C GLU A 207 -1.28 17.53 2.82
N LEU A 208 -1.96 17.50 3.97
CA LEU A 208 -2.73 16.33 4.35
C LEU A 208 -3.88 16.11 3.34
N PRO A 209 -4.22 14.86 3.02
CA PRO A 209 -5.25 14.54 2.04
C PRO A 209 -6.65 15.01 2.47
N PHE A 210 -6.86 15.28 3.75
CA PHE A 210 -8.12 15.78 4.30
C PHE A 210 -7.86 16.89 5.32
N PRO A 211 -8.80 17.85 5.50
CA PRO A 211 -8.66 18.94 6.48
C PRO A 211 -8.60 18.47 7.94
N GLU A 212 -9.23 17.35 8.25
CA GLU A 212 -9.22 16.69 9.56
C GLU A 212 -9.06 15.18 9.33
N VAL A 213 -8.11 14.58 10.03
CA VAL A 213 -7.79 13.15 9.93
C VAL A 213 -7.70 12.57 11.34
N VAL A 214 -8.50 11.54 11.62
CA VAL A 214 -8.28 10.68 12.78
C VAL A 214 -7.16 9.70 12.43
N PRO A 215 -6.07 9.61 13.22
CA PRO A 215 -4.90 8.82 12.84
C PRO A 215 -5.09 7.31 13.07
N ASN A 216 -4.05 6.57 12.68
CA ASN A 216 -3.86 5.12 12.80
C ASN A 216 -4.60 4.28 11.75
N GLN A 217 -3.87 3.33 11.17
CA GLN A 217 -4.38 2.37 10.20
C GLN A 217 -4.94 1.08 10.85
N ASP A 218 -4.40 0.68 12.00
CA ASP A 218 -4.62 -0.65 12.56
C ASP A 218 -5.41 -0.60 13.87
N GLY A 219 -6.14 -1.66 14.18
CA GLY A 219 -6.83 -1.79 15.46
C GLY A 219 -7.58 -3.10 15.59
N ALA A 220 -8.27 -3.29 16.70
CA ALA A 220 -9.16 -4.40 16.92
C ALA A 220 -10.34 -4.00 17.82
N GLY A 221 -11.46 -4.69 17.65
CA GLY A 221 -12.66 -4.39 18.40
C GLY A 221 -13.84 -5.24 17.97
N VAL A 222 -15.04 -4.69 18.16
CA VAL A 222 -16.30 -5.41 17.95
C VAL A 222 -17.19 -4.66 16.96
N ILE A 223 -17.79 -5.37 16.01
CA ILE A 223 -18.77 -4.78 15.08
C ILE A 223 -20.01 -4.32 15.87
N ASP A 224 -20.34 -3.04 15.79
CA ASP A 224 -21.52 -2.46 16.47
C ASP A 224 -22.65 -2.05 15.49
N ALA A 225 -22.38 -2.07 14.18
CA ALA A 225 -23.38 -1.94 13.12
C ALA A 225 -22.87 -2.51 11.80
N VAL A 226 -23.78 -3.06 11.00
CA VAL A 226 -23.51 -3.56 9.64
C VAL A 226 -24.34 -2.77 8.62
N GLY A 227 -23.74 -2.48 7.47
CA GLY A 227 -24.41 -1.83 6.36
C GLY A 227 -25.20 -2.81 5.49
N PRO A 228 -26.08 -2.31 4.59
CA PRO A 228 -26.83 -3.15 3.67
C PRO A 228 -25.93 -4.06 2.81
N GLY A 229 -26.34 -5.30 2.59
CA GLY A 229 -25.65 -6.26 1.71
C GLY A 229 -24.39 -6.91 2.31
N VAL A 230 -24.07 -6.63 3.58
CA VAL A 230 -23.03 -7.36 4.32
C VAL A 230 -23.64 -8.65 4.89
N THR A 231 -23.16 -9.80 4.44
CA THR A 231 -23.67 -11.13 4.84
C THR A 231 -22.67 -11.94 5.67
N ASP A 232 -21.37 -11.67 5.51
CA ASP A 232 -20.29 -12.49 6.04
C ASP A 232 -19.78 -11.99 7.41
N LEU A 233 -20.40 -10.92 7.94
CA LEU A 233 -20.07 -10.27 9.21
C LEU A 233 -21.37 -9.83 9.90
N ALA A 234 -21.39 -9.91 11.23
CA ALA A 234 -22.54 -9.58 12.07
C ALA A 234 -22.16 -8.63 13.22
N VAL A 235 -23.17 -7.97 13.79
CA VAL A 235 -23.01 -7.22 15.04
C VAL A 235 -22.62 -8.18 16.16
N GLY A 236 -21.60 -7.81 16.94
CA GLY A 236 -21.03 -8.66 17.99
C GLY A 236 -19.76 -9.39 17.56
N ASP A 237 -19.47 -9.48 16.27
CA ASP A 237 -18.25 -10.13 15.79
C ASP A 237 -16.99 -9.40 16.27
N ARG A 238 -16.02 -10.18 16.73
CA ARG A 238 -14.69 -9.71 17.09
C ARG A 238 -13.84 -9.63 15.83
N VAL A 239 -13.20 -8.48 15.62
CA VAL A 239 -12.47 -8.21 14.39
C VAL A 239 -11.17 -7.46 14.64
N TRP A 240 -10.23 -7.64 13.71
CA TRP A 240 -9.09 -6.75 13.56
C TRP A 240 -9.23 -5.92 12.28
N ILE A 241 -8.62 -4.74 12.31
CA ILE A 241 -8.75 -3.66 11.34
C ILE A 241 -7.38 -3.40 10.71
N MET A 242 -7.39 -3.15 9.42
CA MET A 242 -6.22 -2.75 8.64
C MET A 242 -6.58 -1.60 7.71
N LEU A 243 -5.64 -0.69 7.47
CA LEU A 243 -5.81 0.44 6.54
C LEU A 243 -7.00 1.37 6.82
N ALA A 244 -7.42 1.56 8.07
CA ALA A 244 -8.60 2.37 8.38
C ALA A 244 -8.56 3.78 7.75
N ALA A 245 -7.44 4.49 7.90
CA ALA A 245 -7.25 5.86 7.41
C ALA A 245 -6.71 5.95 5.96
N HIS A 246 -6.45 4.84 5.27
CA HIS A 246 -5.89 4.90 3.92
C HIS A 246 -6.93 5.42 2.92
N GLY A 247 -6.66 6.57 2.29
CA GLY A 247 -7.61 7.25 1.39
C GLY A 247 -8.90 7.68 2.09
N ARG A 248 -8.92 7.77 3.43
CA ARG A 248 -10.09 8.11 4.26
C ARG A 248 -9.68 9.05 5.40
N PRO A 249 -10.56 9.95 5.86
CA PRO A 249 -10.27 10.85 6.98
C PRO A 249 -10.39 10.18 8.36
N THR A 250 -10.74 8.88 8.42
CA THR A 250 -11.11 8.19 9.68
C THR A 250 -10.24 6.97 9.94
N GLY A 251 -9.34 7.07 10.91
CA GLY A 251 -8.51 5.96 11.42
C GLY A 251 -9.10 5.24 12.63
N THR A 252 -8.25 4.56 13.40
CA THR A 252 -8.65 3.75 14.57
C THR A 252 -8.41 4.42 15.92
N ALA A 253 -7.76 5.58 15.98
CA ALA A 253 -7.60 6.37 17.22
C ALA A 253 -8.90 7.11 17.59
N GLN A 254 -10.01 6.38 17.71
CA GLN A 254 -11.35 6.85 18.05
C GLN A 254 -12.24 5.68 18.48
N GLU A 255 -13.25 5.93 19.30
CA GLU A 255 -14.13 4.90 19.85
C GLU A 255 -14.86 4.08 18.78
N LYS A 256 -15.20 4.69 17.64
CA LYS A 256 -15.92 4.03 16.54
C LYS A 256 -15.41 4.48 15.19
N THR A 257 -15.23 3.55 14.27
CA THR A 257 -14.86 3.86 12.89
C THR A 257 -15.73 3.10 11.89
N VAL A 258 -16.13 3.75 10.81
CA VAL A 258 -16.87 3.13 9.69
C VAL A 258 -15.90 2.85 8.58
N LEU A 259 -15.85 1.61 8.11
CA LEU A 259 -14.91 1.15 7.11
C LEU A 259 -15.53 0.09 6.20
N PRO A 260 -15.04 -0.03 4.95
CA PRO A 260 -15.47 -1.09 4.06
C PRO A 260 -15.10 -2.46 4.63
N VAL A 261 -15.90 -3.48 4.32
CA VAL A 261 -15.69 -4.85 4.83
C VAL A 261 -14.34 -5.46 4.44
N ASP A 262 -13.70 -4.99 3.37
CA ASP A 262 -12.39 -5.49 2.93
C ASP A 262 -11.21 -5.01 3.79
N ARG A 263 -11.46 -4.11 4.76
CA ARG A 263 -10.51 -3.60 5.76
C ARG A 263 -10.70 -4.21 7.14
N VAL A 264 -11.58 -5.21 7.23
CA VAL A 264 -11.98 -5.87 8.47
C VAL A 264 -11.83 -7.37 8.28
N ALA A 265 -11.22 -8.02 9.25
CA ALA A 265 -11.07 -9.47 9.26
C ALA A 265 -11.48 -10.05 10.62
N PRO A 266 -12.11 -11.25 10.66
CA PRO A 266 -12.47 -11.89 11.91
C PRO A 266 -11.24 -12.13 12.79
N LEU A 267 -11.40 -11.83 14.08
CA LEU A 267 -10.46 -12.20 15.13
C LEU A 267 -11.01 -13.47 15.82
N PRO A 268 -10.32 -14.62 15.73
CA PRO A 268 -10.76 -15.85 16.39
C PRO A 268 -11.04 -15.68 17.88
N ASP A 269 -12.01 -16.44 18.38
CA ASP A 269 -12.33 -16.47 19.80
C ASP A 269 -11.13 -16.90 20.64
N GLY A 270 -11.04 -16.37 21.86
CA GLY A 270 -9.89 -16.57 22.75
C GLY A 270 -8.63 -15.74 22.44
N LEU A 271 -8.46 -15.19 21.23
CA LEU A 271 -7.30 -14.32 20.94
C LEU A 271 -7.51 -12.90 21.47
N SER A 272 -6.46 -12.23 21.94
CA SER A 272 -6.58 -10.88 22.53
C SER A 272 -6.79 -9.80 21.48
N PHE A 273 -7.42 -8.68 21.89
CA PHE A 273 -7.51 -7.49 21.02
C PHE A 273 -6.14 -6.85 20.78
N ASP A 274 -5.18 -7.02 21.69
CA ASP A 274 -3.79 -6.60 21.51
C ASP A 274 -3.14 -7.31 20.33
N LEU A 275 -3.36 -8.61 20.22
CA LEU A 275 -2.94 -9.41 19.08
C LEU A 275 -3.57 -8.82 17.81
N GLY A 276 -4.90 -8.68 17.77
CA GLY A 276 -5.60 -8.13 16.61
C GLY A 276 -5.09 -6.76 16.16
N ALA A 277 -4.87 -5.83 17.10
CA ALA A 277 -4.37 -4.48 16.82
C ALA A 277 -2.89 -4.45 16.38
N SER A 278 -2.18 -5.57 16.54
CA SER A 278 -0.79 -5.76 16.11
C SER A 278 -0.66 -6.35 14.70
N LEU A 279 -1.76 -6.86 14.11
CA LEU A 279 -1.70 -7.59 12.83
C LEU A 279 -1.63 -6.67 11.61
N GLY A 280 -2.45 -5.62 11.55
CA GLY A 280 -2.79 -4.87 10.32
C GLY A 280 -1.62 -4.63 9.35
N VAL A 281 -0.87 -3.55 9.51
CA VAL A 281 0.32 -3.27 8.70
C VAL A 281 1.41 -4.34 8.90
N PRO A 282 1.78 -4.77 10.13
CA PRO A 282 2.91 -5.67 10.33
C PRO A 282 2.78 -7.05 9.67
N ALA A 283 1.72 -7.80 10.01
CA ALA A 283 1.52 -9.17 9.53
C ALA A 283 1.20 -9.21 8.03
N VAL A 284 0.45 -8.23 7.52
CA VAL A 284 0.13 -8.21 6.09
C VAL A 284 1.32 -7.79 5.24
N THR A 285 2.17 -6.88 5.73
CA THR A 285 3.44 -6.56 5.05
C THR A 285 4.36 -7.77 5.05
N ALA A 286 4.50 -8.47 6.18
CA ALA A 286 5.29 -9.69 6.30
C ALA A 286 4.80 -10.80 5.35
N HIS A 287 3.50 -11.09 5.37
CA HIS A 287 2.88 -12.07 4.46
C HIS A 287 3.15 -11.71 3.00
N ARG A 288 2.95 -10.45 2.61
CA ARG A 288 3.22 -10.01 1.24
C ARG A 288 4.68 -10.18 0.88
N ALA A 289 5.60 -9.82 1.77
CA ALA A 289 7.04 -9.95 1.53
C ALA A 289 7.49 -11.40 1.30
N LEU A 290 6.82 -12.37 1.94
CA LEU A 290 7.10 -13.80 1.79
C LEU A 290 6.45 -14.43 0.55
N THR A 291 5.41 -13.80 0.00
CA THR A 291 4.59 -14.35 -1.10
C THR A 291 4.76 -13.64 -2.44
N VAL A 292 5.52 -12.54 -2.49
CA VAL A 292 5.63 -11.72 -3.71
C VAL A 292 6.71 -12.20 -4.68
N SER A 293 7.63 -13.06 -4.23
CA SER A 293 8.66 -13.65 -5.10
C SER A 293 8.02 -14.49 -6.21
N GLU A 294 8.48 -14.30 -7.46
CA GLU A 294 8.00 -15.02 -8.65
C GLU A 294 8.18 -16.55 -8.51
N ASP A 295 9.30 -16.96 -7.91
CA ASP A 295 9.62 -18.36 -7.62
C ASP A 295 9.10 -18.81 -6.23
N GLY A 296 8.52 -17.89 -5.46
CA GLY A 296 8.01 -18.12 -4.11
C GLY A 296 6.56 -18.59 -4.09
N PRO A 297 6.04 -19.00 -2.92
CA PRO A 297 4.67 -19.46 -2.82
C PRO A 297 3.69 -18.28 -2.94
N SER A 298 2.64 -18.45 -3.73
CA SER A 298 1.57 -17.46 -3.83
C SER A 298 0.67 -17.36 -2.59
N ARG A 299 0.80 -18.32 -1.66
CA ARG A 299 0.02 -18.49 -0.43
C ARG A 299 0.91 -19.07 0.66
N LEU A 300 0.73 -18.64 1.91
CA LEU A 300 1.40 -19.27 3.06
C LEU A 300 0.50 -20.31 3.70
N ALA A 301 1.11 -21.43 4.07
CA ALA A 301 0.54 -22.54 4.83
C ALA A 301 1.71 -23.29 5.50
N PRO A 302 1.46 -24.18 6.47
CA PRO A 302 2.51 -25.01 7.04
C PRO A 302 3.29 -25.76 5.94
N GLY A 303 4.61 -25.64 5.96
CA GLY A 303 5.51 -26.25 4.98
C GLY A 303 5.60 -25.55 3.61
N ALA A 304 4.89 -24.45 3.36
CA ALA A 304 4.94 -23.71 2.08
C ALA A 304 6.32 -23.15 1.71
N LEU A 305 7.20 -23.00 2.70
CA LEU A 305 8.59 -22.53 2.57
C LEU A 305 9.60 -23.61 3.04
N ALA A 306 9.19 -24.88 3.08
CA ALA A 306 10.05 -25.98 3.50
C ALA A 306 11.34 -26.04 2.67
N GLY A 307 12.48 -26.17 3.35
CA GLY A 307 13.80 -26.23 2.73
C GLY A 307 14.35 -24.89 2.25
N THR A 308 13.65 -23.78 2.47
CA THR A 308 14.13 -22.44 2.12
C THR A 308 14.81 -21.75 3.30
N HIS A 309 15.82 -20.93 3.00
CA HIS A 309 16.46 -20.01 3.93
C HIS A 309 15.91 -18.60 3.71
N VAL A 310 15.24 -18.05 4.71
CA VAL A 310 14.68 -16.70 4.70
C VAL A 310 15.52 -15.80 5.59
N LEU A 311 16.08 -14.73 5.01
CA LEU A 311 16.73 -13.66 5.75
C LEU A 311 15.72 -12.56 6.06
N VAL A 312 15.48 -12.29 7.34
CA VAL A 312 14.65 -11.17 7.80
C VAL A 312 15.54 -10.06 8.35
N ALA A 313 15.63 -8.93 7.66
CA ALA A 313 16.37 -7.78 8.14
C ALA A 313 15.61 -7.07 9.28
N GLY A 314 16.25 -6.86 10.42
CA GLY A 314 15.64 -6.15 11.56
C GLY A 314 14.53 -6.95 12.26
N GLY A 315 14.82 -8.19 12.67
CA GLY A 315 13.83 -9.12 13.24
C GLY A 315 13.08 -8.65 14.49
N ALA A 316 13.65 -7.71 15.25
CA ALA A 316 13.05 -7.18 16.48
C ALA A 316 12.02 -6.05 16.25
N GLY A 317 11.79 -5.62 15.00
CA GLY A 317 10.70 -4.69 14.66
C GLY A 317 9.40 -5.43 14.38
N ALA A 318 8.23 -4.78 14.53
CA ALA A 318 6.93 -5.44 14.39
C ALA A 318 6.72 -6.21 13.06
N VAL A 319 7.17 -5.66 11.92
CA VAL A 319 7.08 -6.35 10.63
C VAL A 319 8.07 -7.52 10.55
N GLY A 320 9.30 -7.33 11.05
CA GLY A 320 10.33 -8.37 11.09
C GLY A 320 9.92 -9.54 12.00
N HIS A 321 9.33 -9.23 13.15
CA HIS A 321 8.76 -10.18 14.10
C HIS A 321 7.68 -11.05 13.44
N ALA A 322 6.70 -10.42 12.78
CA ALA A 322 5.67 -11.15 12.05
C ALA A 322 6.24 -11.97 10.87
N ALA A 323 7.28 -11.47 10.19
CA ALA A 323 7.95 -12.19 9.11
C ALA A 323 8.71 -13.43 9.61
N ILE A 324 9.39 -13.34 10.76
CA ILE A 324 10.03 -14.49 11.41
C ILE A 324 8.96 -15.54 11.72
N GLN A 325 7.90 -15.15 12.41
CA GLN A 325 6.84 -16.05 12.84
C GLN A 325 6.14 -16.75 11.66
N LEU A 326 5.75 -15.99 10.63
CA LEU A 326 5.12 -16.56 9.43
C LEU A 326 6.07 -17.46 8.64
N ALA A 327 7.34 -17.08 8.50
CA ALA A 327 8.33 -17.91 7.80
C ALA A 327 8.60 -19.21 8.56
N ARG A 328 8.70 -19.17 9.89
CA ARG A 328 8.84 -20.36 10.75
C ARG A 328 7.64 -21.29 10.62
N TRP A 329 6.44 -20.75 10.75
CA TRP A 329 5.20 -21.51 10.58
C TRP A 329 5.09 -22.14 9.19
N ALA A 330 5.52 -21.42 8.15
CA ALA A 330 5.59 -21.95 6.79
C ALA A 330 6.76 -22.94 6.55
N GLY A 331 7.59 -23.24 7.55
CA GLY A 331 8.63 -24.27 7.47
C GLY A 331 9.99 -23.80 6.95
N ALA A 332 10.24 -22.50 6.88
CA ALA A 332 11.54 -21.95 6.49
C ALA A 332 12.58 -22.04 7.62
N THR A 333 13.86 -22.15 7.24
CA THR A 333 14.98 -21.78 8.12
C THR A 333 15.10 -20.26 8.12
N VAL A 334 15.07 -19.64 9.29
CA VAL A 334 14.98 -18.18 9.44
C VAL A 334 16.25 -17.63 10.04
N ILE A 335 16.92 -16.80 9.26
CA ILE A 335 18.09 -16.01 9.66
C ILE A 335 17.60 -14.58 9.85
N THR A 336 18.00 -13.90 10.90
CA THR A 336 17.63 -12.50 11.09
C THR A 336 18.80 -11.65 11.53
N THR A 337 18.76 -10.37 11.18
CA THR A 337 19.75 -9.39 11.63
C THR A 337 19.17 -8.48 12.71
N VAL A 338 20.00 -8.16 13.71
CA VAL A 338 19.63 -7.30 14.85
C VAL A 338 20.77 -6.35 15.21
N SER A 339 20.47 -5.37 16.06
CA SER A 339 21.38 -4.25 16.36
C SER A 339 21.88 -4.19 17.81
N SER A 340 21.47 -5.15 18.65
CA SER A 340 21.86 -5.27 20.05
C SER A 340 21.50 -6.66 20.60
N PRO A 341 22.11 -7.08 21.72
CA PRO A 341 21.76 -8.32 22.41
C PRO A 341 20.30 -8.39 22.89
N GLU A 342 19.70 -7.28 23.34
CA GLU A 342 18.28 -7.31 23.75
C GLU A 342 17.38 -7.63 22.56
N LYS A 343 17.66 -7.01 21.40
CA LYS A 343 16.94 -7.31 20.15
C LYS A 343 17.20 -8.73 19.66
N ALA A 344 18.36 -9.31 19.96
CA ALA A 344 18.65 -10.70 19.65
C ALA A 344 17.76 -11.66 20.45
N ALA A 345 17.55 -11.38 21.74
CA ALA A 345 16.64 -12.15 22.58
C ALA A 345 15.20 -12.08 22.05
N LEU A 346 14.72 -10.88 21.68
CA LEU A 346 13.40 -10.70 21.08
C LEU A 346 13.23 -11.47 19.77
N ALA A 347 14.21 -11.40 18.87
CA ALA A 347 14.15 -12.11 17.59
C ALA A 347 14.21 -13.64 17.77
N THR A 348 14.92 -14.12 18.78
CA THR A 348 14.94 -15.54 19.17
C THR A 348 13.58 -15.98 19.71
N ALA A 349 12.97 -15.19 20.60
CA ALA A 349 11.63 -15.44 21.14
C ALA A 349 10.54 -15.42 20.05
N ALA A 350 10.71 -14.58 19.02
CA ALA A 350 9.86 -14.59 17.82
C ALA A 350 10.01 -15.88 16.99
N GLY A 351 11.07 -16.65 17.21
CA GLY A 351 11.34 -17.91 16.54
C GLY A 351 12.44 -17.85 15.49
N ALA A 352 13.37 -16.90 15.48
CA ALA A 352 14.50 -16.98 14.56
C ALA A 352 15.36 -18.24 14.84
N HIS A 353 15.85 -18.92 13.80
CA HIS A 353 16.81 -20.03 13.96
C HIS A 353 18.21 -19.49 14.24
N HIS A 354 18.57 -18.42 13.52
CA HIS A 354 19.87 -17.79 13.61
C HIS A 354 19.70 -16.28 13.72
N VAL A 355 20.45 -15.67 14.64
CA VAL A 355 20.43 -14.24 14.88
C VAL A 355 21.83 -13.69 14.71
N VAL A 356 21.97 -12.74 13.79
CA VAL A 356 23.24 -12.11 13.41
C VAL A 356 23.25 -10.68 13.91
N ASP A 357 24.16 -10.35 14.82
CA ASP A 357 24.40 -8.95 15.22
C ASP A 357 25.26 -8.26 14.15
N TYR A 358 24.64 -7.41 13.34
CA TYR A 358 25.33 -6.75 12.25
C TYR A 358 26.32 -5.67 12.69
N LYS A 359 26.38 -5.34 13.98
CA LYS A 359 27.39 -4.43 14.56
C LYS A 359 28.62 -5.15 15.12
N ALA A 360 28.50 -6.44 15.44
CA ALA A 360 29.54 -7.19 16.12
C ALA A 360 30.64 -7.74 15.18
N GLY A 361 30.37 -7.82 13.88
CA GLY A 361 31.32 -8.40 12.92
C GLY A 361 30.86 -8.33 11.46
N ASP A 362 31.41 -9.21 10.64
CA ASP A 362 31.02 -9.33 9.24
C ASP A 362 29.75 -10.17 9.10
N ALA A 363 28.59 -9.50 9.19
CA ALA A 363 27.28 -10.12 9.02
C ALA A 363 27.16 -10.91 7.70
N ALA A 364 27.86 -10.49 6.63
CA ALA A 364 27.84 -11.20 5.36
C ALA A 364 28.43 -12.61 5.50
N ALA A 365 29.59 -12.69 6.12
CA ALA A 365 30.33 -13.93 6.29
C ALA A 365 29.58 -14.89 7.22
N GLU A 366 28.94 -14.36 8.26
CA GLU A 366 28.11 -15.15 9.18
C GLU A 366 26.85 -15.68 8.52
N ILE A 367 26.11 -14.85 7.76
CA ILE A 367 24.95 -15.34 7.00
C ILE A 367 25.37 -16.39 5.97
N GLN A 368 26.52 -16.19 5.30
CA GLN A 368 27.06 -17.12 4.32
C GLN A 368 27.55 -18.44 4.93
N SER A 369 27.99 -18.45 6.20
CA SER A 369 28.35 -19.69 6.88
C SER A 369 27.11 -20.50 7.28
N ILE A 370 26.00 -19.83 7.59
CA ILE A 370 24.70 -20.46 7.87
C ILE A 370 24.04 -20.97 6.58
N ALA A 371 24.11 -20.19 5.50
CA ALA A 371 23.55 -20.54 4.19
C ALA A 371 24.65 -20.51 3.09
N PRO A 372 25.45 -21.59 2.95
CA PRO A 372 26.57 -21.66 2.00
C PRO A 372 26.19 -21.47 0.52
N ASP A 373 24.96 -21.80 0.16
CA ASP A 373 24.43 -21.61 -1.20
C ASP A 373 23.74 -20.24 -1.38
N GLY A 374 23.72 -19.42 -0.32
CA GLY A 374 22.96 -18.18 -0.23
C GLY A 374 21.56 -18.39 0.36
N VAL A 375 20.89 -17.27 0.69
CA VAL A 375 19.49 -17.28 1.15
C VAL A 375 18.54 -17.19 -0.05
N ASP A 376 17.38 -17.84 0.04
CA ASP A 376 16.38 -17.91 -1.02
C ASP A 376 15.50 -16.65 -1.08
N LEU A 377 15.14 -16.12 0.09
CA LEU A 377 14.27 -14.95 0.25
C LEU A 377 14.87 -13.94 1.23
N ILE A 378 14.80 -12.66 0.90
CA ILE A 378 15.18 -11.57 1.82
C ILE A 378 13.97 -10.65 2.05
N VAL A 379 13.57 -10.55 3.32
CA VAL A 379 12.58 -9.57 3.80
C VAL A 379 13.34 -8.33 4.31
N GLU A 380 13.26 -7.22 3.57
CA GLU A 380 13.89 -5.94 3.91
C GLU A 380 12.86 -4.80 3.89
N VAL A 381 12.50 -4.31 5.08
CA VAL A 381 11.39 -3.36 5.26
C VAL A 381 11.84 -2.03 5.88
N ALA A 382 13.13 -1.88 6.17
CA ALA A 382 13.72 -0.67 6.73
C ALA A 382 15.16 -0.43 6.20
N PRO A 383 15.34 -0.23 4.89
CA PRO A 383 16.65 -0.03 4.30
C PRO A 383 17.28 1.28 4.82
N PRO A 384 18.57 1.27 5.19
CA PRO A 384 19.19 2.40 5.87
C PRO A 384 19.20 3.67 5.00
N ARG A 385 18.82 4.80 5.59
CA ARG A 385 19.11 6.16 5.09
C ARG A 385 20.60 6.49 5.35
N THR A 386 21.52 5.83 4.67
CA THR A 386 22.94 6.24 4.66
C THR A 386 23.28 6.97 3.36
N PRO A 387 24.03 8.10 3.40
CA PRO A 387 24.54 8.74 2.19
C PRO A 387 25.40 7.76 1.37
N ARG A 388 25.44 7.96 0.03
CA ARG A 388 25.99 7.04 -0.98
C ARG A 388 27.41 6.49 -0.71
N SER A 389 28.19 7.09 0.18
CA SER A 389 29.62 6.82 0.38
C SER A 389 29.95 5.60 1.26
N THR A 390 29.00 4.99 1.98
CA THR A 390 29.30 3.87 2.92
C THR A 390 28.65 2.53 2.57
N ARG A 391 28.14 2.35 1.35
CA ARG A 391 27.48 1.10 0.91
C ARG A 391 28.47 -0.05 0.67
N ARG A 392 28.88 -0.73 1.73
CA ARG A 392 29.29 -2.14 1.69
C ARG A 392 28.14 -3.00 2.21
N SER A 393 27.35 -3.53 1.29
CA SER A 393 26.41 -4.63 1.57
C SER A 393 27.17 -5.96 1.39
N PRO A 394 26.78 -7.04 2.08
CA PRO A 394 27.34 -8.37 1.89
C PRO A 394 27.55 -8.73 0.41
N ARG A 395 28.78 -9.06 0.02
CA ARG A 395 29.04 -9.70 -1.27
C ARG A 395 28.50 -11.12 -1.19
N THR A 396 27.25 -11.33 -1.60
CA THR A 396 26.68 -12.66 -1.81
C THR A 396 27.47 -13.41 -2.88
N ALA A 397 27.72 -14.69 -2.67
CA ALA A 397 28.41 -15.57 -3.62
C ALA A 397 27.71 -15.61 -5.00
N PRO A 398 28.44 -15.87 -6.11
CA PRO A 398 27.91 -15.80 -7.48
C PRO A 398 26.79 -16.82 -7.83
N ARG A 399 26.37 -17.67 -6.89
CA ARG A 399 25.32 -18.69 -7.08
C ARG A 399 24.02 -18.47 -6.29
N SER A 400 23.95 -17.41 -5.48
CA SER A 400 22.78 -17.08 -4.64
C SER A 400 21.54 -16.74 -5.48
N ARG A 401 20.39 -17.38 -5.22
CA ARG A 401 19.07 -17.00 -5.76
C ARG A 401 18.44 -15.98 -4.80
N CYS A 402 18.56 -14.70 -5.10
CA CYS A 402 18.17 -13.62 -4.17
C CYS A 402 16.92 -12.88 -4.68
N THR A 403 15.77 -13.08 -4.03
CA THR A 403 14.65 -12.14 -4.16
C THR A 403 14.64 -11.18 -2.97
N ARG A 404 14.80 -9.89 -3.29
CA ARG A 404 14.88 -8.79 -2.33
C ARG A 404 13.59 -8.00 -2.39
N THR A 405 12.74 -8.14 -1.37
CA THR A 405 11.53 -7.34 -1.26
C THR A 405 11.84 -6.09 -0.46
N THR A 406 12.30 -5.01 -1.12
CA THR A 406 12.50 -3.73 -0.42
C THR A 406 11.28 -2.84 -0.47
N ALA A 407 10.80 -2.42 0.69
CA ALA A 407 10.22 -1.09 0.84
C ALA A 407 11.39 -0.06 0.88
N ALA A 408 11.83 0.38 -0.30
CA ALA A 408 12.79 1.47 -0.60
C ALA A 408 14.29 1.15 -0.88
N THR A 409 14.76 1.55 -2.07
CA THR A 409 16.17 1.86 -2.43
C THR A 409 17.18 0.70 -2.64
N PRO A 410 18.08 0.74 -3.67
CA PRO A 410 18.79 -0.45 -4.19
C PRO A 410 20.22 -0.65 -3.67
N SER A 411 20.55 -1.80 -3.08
CA SER A 411 21.94 -2.24 -2.83
C SER A 411 22.33 -3.36 -3.80
N ARG A 412 23.57 -3.31 -4.32
CA ARG A 412 24.10 -4.26 -5.32
C ARG A 412 24.42 -5.61 -4.67
N CYS A 413 23.61 -6.64 -4.92
CA CYS A 413 24.08 -8.03 -4.89
C CYS A 413 24.60 -8.41 -6.30
N ARG A 414 25.54 -9.35 -6.42
CA ARG A 414 25.91 -9.94 -7.72
C ARG A 414 25.66 -11.45 -7.62
N GLY A 415 24.68 -11.92 -8.37
CA GLY A 415 24.25 -13.31 -8.49
C GLY A 415 23.13 -13.37 -9.52
N ARG A 416 22.97 -14.49 -10.23
CA ARG A 416 22.05 -14.65 -11.37
C ARG A 416 20.62 -14.33 -10.94
N GLN A 417 20.00 -13.31 -11.57
CA GLN A 417 18.64 -12.79 -11.33
C GLN A 417 18.41 -12.09 -9.97
N LEU A 418 18.94 -10.87 -9.83
CA LEU A 418 18.23 -9.84 -9.06
C LEU A 418 17.00 -9.41 -9.86
N ARG A 419 15.81 -9.78 -9.38
CA ARG A 419 14.60 -9.03 -9.70
C ARG A 419 14.28 -8.16 -8.50
N GLU A 420 14.52 -6.86 -8.66
CA GLU A 420 14.00 -5.86 -7.75
C GLU A 420 12.52 -5.71 -8.07
N GLU A 421 11.65 -6.32 -7.25
CA GLU A 421 10.25 -5.94 -7.28
C GLU A 421 10.16 -4.49 -6.79
N PRO A 422 9.51 -3.57 -7.53
CA PRO A 422 9.38 -2.19 -7.10
C PRO A 422 8.78 -2.17 -5.70
N ALA A 423 9.29 -1.28 -4.85
CA ALA A 423 8.75 -1.03 -3.52
C ALA A 423 7.26 -0.73 -3.65
N LEU A 424 6.41 -1.74 -3.44
CA LEU A 424 4.98 -1.52 -3.44
C LEU A 424 4.70 -0.62 -2.25
N PRO A 425 4.13 0.60 -2.43
CA PRO A 425 3.67 1.37 -1.31
C PRO A 425 2.76 0.48 -0.47
N VAL A 426 2.84 0.54 0.86
CA VAL A 426 2.05 -0.29 1.80
C VAL A 426 0.60 -0.48 1.30
N PRO A 427 -0.11 0.54 0.78
CA PRO A 427 -1.38 0.38 0.08
C PRO A 427 -1.41 -0.59 -1.12
N ALA A 428 -0.44 -0.57 -2.04
CA ALA A 428 -0.34 -1.50 -3.15
C ALA A 428 0.14 -2.90 -2.71
N ALA A 429 0.95 -2.97 -1.64
CA ALA A 429 1.27 -4.21 -0.96
C ALA A 429 0.04 -4.84 -0.30
N LEU A 430 -0.98 -4.03 0.03
CA LEU A 430 -2.23 -4.40 0.70
C LEU A 430 -3.44 -4.57 -0.26
N HIS A 431 -3.48 -3.84 -1.37
CA HIS A 431 -4.51 -3.86 -2.41
C HIS A 431 -4.03 -4.60 -3.66
N GLY A 432 -3.55 -5.84 -3.49
CA GLY A 432 -3.32 -6.74 -4.62
C GLY A 432 -4.54 -6.74 -5.52
N GLY A 433 -4.30 -6.70 -6.84
CA GLY A 433 -5.29 -6.48 -7.90
C GLY A 433 -6.58 -7.31 -7.79
N PRO A 434 -7.53 -7.13 -8.71
CA PRO A 434 -8.92 -7.55 -8.53
C PRO A 434 -9.01 -9.02 -8.04
N GLY A 435 -9.55 -9.20 -6.82
CA GLY A 435 -9.66 -10.48 -6.12
C GLY A 435 -8.59 -10.76 -5.03
N GLY A 436 -7.58 -9.89 -4.87
CA GLY A 436 -6.50 -10.05 -3.89
C GLY A 436 -6.86 -9.70 -2.45
N ALA A 437 -7.75 -8.72 -2.25
CA ALA A 437 -8.18 -8.30 -0.90
C ALA A 437 -8.87 -9.43 -0.11
N ARG A 438 -9.63 -10.31 -0.77
CA ARG A 438 -10.27 -11.47 -0.13
C ARG A 438 -9.30 -12.62 0.21
N ARG A 439 -8.07 -12.63 -0.34
CA ARG A 439 -7.13 -13.76 -0.19
C ARG A 439 -6.16 -13.60 0.98
N ARG A 440 -5.90 -12.35 1.40
CA ARG A 440 -4.80 -11.99 2.33
C ARG A 440 -5.15 -12.11 3.81
N PRO A 441 -6.41 -11.97 4.24
CA PRO A 441 -6.79 -12.36 5.60
C PRO A 441 -6.72 -13.87 5.82
N ARG A 442 -6.86 -14.70 4.77
CA ARG A 442 -7.03 -16.15 4.97
C ARG A 442 -5.79 -16.85 5.50
N ASP A 443 -4.61 -16.58 4.96
CA ASP A 443 -3.38 -17.24 5.41
C ASP A 443 -2.96 -16.75 6.80
N ILE A 444 -3.11 -15.45 7.06
CA ILE A 444 -2.89 -14.86 8.38
C ILE A 444 -3.88 -15.48 9.37
N HIS A 445 -5.16 -15.59 9.01
CA HIS A 445 -6.17 -16.22 9.86
C HIS A 445 -5.88 -17.69 10.15
N LEU A 446 -5.35 -18.46 9.18
CA LEU A 446 -4.89 -19.83 9.44
C LEU A 446 -3.71 -19.84 10.42
N ALA A 447 -2.72 -18.95 10.24
CA ALA A 447 -1.62 -18.80 11.18
C ALA A 447 -2.11 -18.39 12.59
N LEU A 448 -3.18 -17.60 12.70
CA LEU A 448 -3.81 -17.26 13.98
C LEU A 448 -4.42 -18.50 14.66
N ILE A 449 -5.16 -19.30 13.91
CA ILE A 449 -5.77 -20.55 14.42
C ILE A 449 -4.68 -21.52 14.89
N ASP A 450 -3.57 -21.59 14.16
CA ASP A 450 -2.43 -22.45 14.50
C ASP A 450 -1.56 -21.88 15.63
N GLY A 451 -1.87 -20.69 16.16
CA GLY A 451 -1.11 -20.06 17.24
C GLY A 451 0.27 -19.55 16.82
N ALA A 452 0.47 -19.28 15.52
CA ALA A 452 1.76 -18.94 14.95
C ALA A 452 2.13 -17.45 15.02
N LEU A 453 1.20 -16.57 15.42
CA LEU A 453 1.41 -15.12 15.51
C LEU A 453 1.20 -14.55 16.94
N PRO A 454 1.81 -15.13 18.00
CA PRO A 454 1.67 -14.57 19.33
C PRO A 454 2.34 -13.21 19.42
N VAL A 455 1.80 -12.34 20.28
CA VAL A 455 2.36 -11.02 20.61
C VAL A 455 2.60 -10.90 22.11
N GLY A 456 3.38 -9.91 22.52
CA GLY A 456 3.78 -9.72 23.92
C GLY A 456 5.27 -10.00 24.12
N GLU A 457 5.74 -9.71 25.32
CA GLU A 457 7.16 -9.80 25.68
C GLU A 457 7.70 -11.23 25.49
N ASP A 458 6.97 -12.24 25.96
CA ASP A 458 7.32 -13.66 25.81
C ASP A 458 7.39 -14.12 24.35
N ALA A 459 6.66 -13.45 23.47
CA ALA A 459 6.65 -13.74 22.03
C ALA A 459 7.70 -12.93 21.25
N GLY A 460 8.51 -12.12 21.93
CA GLY A 460 9.51 -11.25 21.27
C GLY A 460 8.95 -9.94 20.71
N LEU A 461 7.74 -9.54 21.10
CA LEU A 461 7.12 -8.27 20.71
C LEU A 461 6.57 -7.51 21.93
N PRO A 462 7.45 -6.81 22.69
CA PRO A 462 7.03 -6.02 23.84
C PRO A 462 5.97 -4.99 23.47
N ILE A 463 5.01 -4.75 24.37
CA ILE A 463 3.89 -3.85 24.13
C ILE A 463 4.02 -2.60 25.02
N THR A 464 4.11 -1.44 24.39
CA THR A 464 4.02 -0.14 25.07
C THR A 464 2.61 0.42 24.90
N ARG A 465 1.96 0.77 26.01
CA ARG A 465 0.56 1.21 26.01
C ARG A 465 0.41 2.70 26.32
N PHE A 466 -0.56 3.32 25.66
CA PHE A 466 -1.02 4.68 25.95
C PHE A 466 -2.55 4.71 25.97
N PRO A 467 -3.18 5.56 26.78
CA PRO A 467 -4.62 5.78 26.66
C PRO A 467 -4.94 6.69 25.46
N LEU A 468 -6.20 6.67 25.01
CA LEU A 468 -6.65 7.43 23.83
C LEU A 468 -6.29 8.92 23.86
N GLU A 469 -6.34 9.56 25.02
CA GLU A 469 -6.01 10.99 25.16
C GLU A 469 -4.51 11.30 25.00
N ARG A 470 -3.64 10.29 25.13
CA ARG A 470 -2.19 10.37 24.86
C ARG A 470 -1.79 9.82 23.49
N THR A 471 -2.68 9.90 22.50
CA THR A 471 -2.38 9.47 21.12
C THR A 471 -1.13 10.14 20.54
N ALA A 472 -0.86 11.41 20.88
CA ALA A 472 0.35 12.10 20.42
C ALA A 472 1.64 11.49 20.99
N ASP A 473 1.64 11.13 22.27
CA ASP A 473 2.78 10.49 22.92
C ASP A 473 3.02 9.08 22.36
N ALA A 474 1.95 8.37 22.01
CA ALA A 474 2.04 7.09 21.32
C ALA A 474 2.71 7.21 19.94
N HIS A 475 2.40 8.26 19.18
CA HIS A 475 3.06 8.56 17.91
C HIS A 475 4.53 8.94 18.11
N GLN A 476 4.82 9.80 19.09
CA GLN A 476 6.19 10.20 19.42
C GLN A 476 7.04 9.00 19.81
N ALA A 477 6.53 8.06 20.61
CA ALA A 477 7.26 6.86 20.98
C ALA A 477 7.66 6.01 19.77
N VAL A 478 6.79 5.89 18.76
CA VAL A 478 7.11 5.19 17.50
C VAL A 478 8.12 5.98 16.66
N GLU A 479 8.01 7.31 16.65
CA GLU A 479 8.95 8.20 15.97
C GLU A 479 10.36 8.12 16.57
N ASP A 480 10.46 8.04 17.90
CA ASP A 480 11.70 7.88 18.66
C ASP A 480 12.31 6.47 18.55
N GLY A 481 11.62 5.54 17.88
CA GLY A 481 12.13 4.20 17.59
C GLY A 481 12.00 3.20 18.73
N VAL A 482 10.93 3.29 19.52
CA VAL A 482 10.59 2.27 20.54
C VAL A 482 10.62 0.86 19.94
N THR A 483 11.18 -0.09 20.67
CA THR A 483 11.22 -1.50 20.26
C THR A 483 9.90 -2.19 20.63
N GLY A 484 9.40 -3.06 19.75
CA GLY A 484 8.12 -3.75 19.95
C GLY A 484 6.94 -3.06 19.25
N LYS A 485 5.76 -3.14 19.86
CA LYS A 485 4.50 -2.56 19.34
C LYS A 485 3.96 -1.50 20.29
N VAL A 486 3.49 -0.39 19.72
CA VAL A 486 2.74 0.63 20.46
C VAL A 486 1.25 0.45 20.23
N LEU A 487 0.50 0.34 21.32
CA LEU A 487 -0.95 0.19 21.34
C LEU A 487 -1.61 1.33 22.12
N ILE A 488 -2.82 1.70 21.70
CA ILE A 488 -3.65 2.70 22.34
C ILE A 488 -4.92 2.03 22.86
N ASP A 489 -5.19 2.20 24.16
CA ASP A 489 -6.43 1.78 24.80
C ASP A 489 -7.56 2.76 24.46
N VAL A 490 -8.57 2.28 23.72
CA VAL A 490 -9.63 3.13 23.16
C VAL A 490 -10.95 2.95 23.92
N THR A 491 -11.47 1.72 23.98
CA THR A 491 -12.66 1.39 24.78
C THR A 491 -12.42 0.12 25.59
N PRO A 492 -13.17 -0.11 26.69
CA PRO A 492 -13.12 -1.39 27.38
C PRO A 492 -13.47 -2.55 26.44
N ALA A 493 -12.82 -3.70 26.63
CA ALA A 493 -13.02 -4.91 25.84
C ALA A 493 -14.50 -5.35 25.85
#